data_AF-A0A2V5PN92-F1
#
_entry.id   AF-A0A2V5PN92-F1
#
_cell.length_a   1.000
_cell.length_b   1.000
_cell.length_c   1.000
_cell.angle_alpha   90.00
_cell.angle_beta   90.00
_cell.angle_gamma   90.00
#
_symmetry.space_group_name_H-M   'P 1'
#
loop_
_entity.id
_entity.type
_entity.pdbx_description
1 polymer ?
#
loop_
_entity_poly.entity_id
_entity_poly.type
_entity_poly.pdbx_seq_one_letter_code
_entity_poly.pdbx_strand_id
1 'polypeptide(L)'
;MDASIVPRRGETETHLRLKRLALIWAQANGYSLCAAEVSLPQSRYRADVAAYQPQSGQAGVTAIFECKQALADLRRDNCCSEATHERLRSVSRRREVLEKHLRIHYPTLRTGDSLFPEYDSHDFSAIGHHSYSRVLREFTALQNRLNGGRKFECVVRYHCANLFFLVLPDELFCDWEIPLGWGVLVEEKNGSLALARKPAWHDNGAETRLRFLQRIASAGTRQFNRALGITRKEIVSAAKLAGVALPGRD
;
A
#
# COMPACT_ATOMS: atom_id res chain seq x y z
N MET A 1 17.46 4.96 -23.71
CA MET A 1 16.34 4.45 -24.52
C MET A 1 15.11 4.45 -23.63
N ASP A 2 14.40 5.57 -23.57
CA ASP A 2 13.19 5.71 -22.77
C ASP A 2 12.00 5.19 -23.58
N ALA A 3 11.57 3.97 -23.29
CA ALA A 3 10.27 3.51 -23.76
C ALA A 3 9.20 4.31 -23.00
N SER A 4 8.52 5.22 -23.69
CA SER A 4 7.42 5.98 -23.13
C SER A 4 6.32 5.02 -22.69
N ILE A 5 6.00 5.05 -21.40
CA ILE A 5 4.84 4.34 -20.87
C ILE A 5 3.62 5.05 -21.44
N VAL A 6 2.98 4.47 -22.45
CA VAL A 6 1.78 5.05 -23.06
C VAL A 6 0.67 5.12 -21.99
N PRO A 7 0.18 6.32 -21.63
CA PRO A 7 -0.86 6.46 -20.62
C PRO A 7 -2.13 5.73 -21.06
N ARG A 8 -2.75 4.99 -20.14
CA ARG A 8 -4.09 4.45 -20.37
C ARG A 8 -5.12 5.57 -20.31
N ARG A 9 -6.29 5.38 -20.94
CA ARG A 9 -7.42 6.32 -20.83
C ARG A 9 -7.73 6.59 -19.35
N GLY A 10 -7.57 7.85 -18.93
CA GLY A 10 -7.84 8.31 -17.56
C GLY A 10 -6.64 8.31 -16.61
N GLU A 11 -5.47 7.82 -17.04
CA GLU A 11 -4.24 7.87 -16.25
C GLU A 11 -3.43 9.13 -16.58
N THR A 12 -3.12 9.93 -15.56
CA THR A 12 -2.39 11.19 -15.72
C THR A 12 -0.88 10.97 -15.68
N GLU A 13 -0.12 11.94 -16.19
CA GLU A 13 1.35 11.94 -16.10
C GLU A 13 1.84 11.91 -14.64
N THR A 14 1.17 12.65 -13.75
CA THR A 14 1.49 12.63 -12.31
C THR A 14 1.28 11.24 -11.70
N HIS A 15 0.19 10.54 -12.02
CA HIS A 15 -0.05 9.19 -11.49
C HIS A 15 0.99 8.20 -12.01
N LEU A 16 1.35 8.27 -13.29
CA LEU A 16 2.44 7.48 -13.88
C LEU A 16 3.78 7.75 -13.20
N ARG A 17 4.09 9.02 -12.93
CA ARG A 17 5.30 9.45 -12.23
C ARG A 17 5.36 8.84 -10.83
N LEU A 18 4.29 8.93 -10.05
CA LEU A 18 4.22 8.33 -8.71
C LEU A 18 4.42 6.80 -8.75
N LYS A 19 3.80 6.09 -9.71
CA LYS A 19 4.02 4.64 -9.88
C LYS A 19 5.48 4.31 -10.20
N ARG A 20 6.09 5.08 -11.11
CA ARG A 20 7.51 4.93 -11.44
C ARG A 20 8.39 5.11 -10.21
N LEU A 21 8.15 6.17 -9.44
CA LEU A 21 8.90 6.42 -8.21
C LEU A 21 8.68 5.33 -7.16
N ALA A 22 7.46 4.82 -7.02
CA ALA A 22 7.15 3.72 -6.11
C ALA A 22 7.93 2.44 -6.49
N LEU A 23 8.02 2.11 -7.78
CA LEU A 23 8.83 0.98 -8.26
C LEU A 23 10.32 1.16 -7.92
N ILE A 24 10.88 2.34 -8.19
CA ILE A 24 12.28 2.64 -7.89
C ILE A 24 12.55 2.53 -6.38
N TRP A 25 11.70 3.15 -5.56
CA TRP A 25 11.84 3.10 -4.11
C TRP A 25 11.74 1.67 -3.58
N ALA A 26 10.77 0.88 -4.06
CA ALA A 26 10.61 -0.51 -3.66
C ALA A 26 11.86 -1.33 -3.99
N GLN A 27 12.39 -1.22 -5.20
CA GLN A 27 13.60 -1.95 -5.60
C GLN A 27 14.82 -1.52 -4.78
N ALA A 28 14.99 -0.23 -4.52
CA ALA A 28 16.06 0.30 -3.68
C ALA A 28 15.98 -0.20 -2.23
N ASN A 29 14.77 -0.55 -1.76
CA ASN A 29 14.52 -1.08 -0.41
C ASN A 29 14.38 -2.61 -0.38
N GLY A 30 14.95 -3.31 -1.37
CA GLY A 30 15.08 -4.78 -1.37
C GLY A 30 13.90 -5.55 -1.96
N TYR A 31 12.85 -4.89 -2.42
CA TYR A 31 11.78 -5.56 -3.16
C TYR A 31 12.19 -5.80 -4.62
N SER A 32 12.85 -6.93 -4.88
CA SER A 32 13.39 -7.23 -6.21
C SER A 32 12.34 -7.56 -7.27
N LEU A 33 11.14 -7.98 -6.87
CA LEU A 33 10.06 -8.37 -7.78
C LEU A 33 8.90 -7.38 -7.66
N CYS A 34 8.73 -6.54 -8.68
CA CYS A 34 7.71 -5.51 -8.69
C CYS A 34 6.89 -5.52 -9.98
N ALA A 35 5.62 -5.12 -9.89
CA ALA A 35 4.78 -4.88 -11.06
C ALA A 35 3.73 -3.82 -10.77
N ALA A 36 3.33 -3.09 -11.81
CA ALA A 36 2.16 -2.20 -11.75
C ALA A 36 0.83 -2.94 -12.05
N GLU A 37 -0.31 -2.37 -11.61
CA GLU A 37 -1.66 -2.82 -11.96
C GLU A 37 -1.98 -4.28 -11.56
N VAL A 38 -1.54 -4.68 -10.37
CA VAL A 38 -1.59 -6.07 -9.91
C VAL A 38 -2.92 -6.37 -9.22
N SER A 39 -3.61 -7.44 -9.65
CA SER A 39 -4.83 -7.91 -8.96
C SER A 39 -4.49 -8.44 -7.57
N LEU A 40 -5.28 -8.06 -6.56
CA LEU A 40 -5.02 -8.43 -5.17
C LEU A 40 -5.65 -9.77 -4.77
N PRO A 41 -4.95 -10.62 -3.99
CA PRO A 41 -5.51 -11.87 -3.48
C PRO A 41 -6.80 -11.59 -2.70
N GLN A 42 -7.82 -12.44 -2.88
CA GLN A 42 -9.08 -12.38 -2.12
C GLN A 42 -9.85 -11.04 -2.24
N SER A 43 -9.53 -10.22 -3.24
CA SER A 43 -10.17 -8.93 -3.47
C SER A 43 -10.37 -8.67 -4.97
N ARG A 44 -11.41 -7.88 -5.28
CA ARG A 44 -11.66 -7.41 -6.65
C ARG A 44 -10.75 -6.23 -7.06
N TYR A 45 -10.01 -5.68 -6.12
CA TYR A 45 -9.20 -4.49 -6.35
C TYR A 45 -7.86 -4.82 -7.01
N ARG A 46 -7.28 -3.80 -7.65
CA ARG A 46 -5.90 -3.80 -8.12
C ARG A 46 -5.10 -2.81 -7.31
N ALA A 47 -3.84 -3.18 -7.04
CA ALA A 47 -2.83 -2.26 -6.56
C ALA A 47 -2.20 -1.52 -7.75
N ASP A 48 -1.92 -0.23 -7.55
CA ASP A 48 -1.19 0.59 -8.52
C ASP A 48 0.21 0.02 -8.74
N VAL A 49 0.92 -0.28 -7.64
CA VAL A 49 2.18 -1.03 -7.64
C VAL A 49 2.14 -2.08 -6.53
N ALA A 50 2.64 -3.27 -6.83
CA ALA A 50 2.85 -4.32 -5.86
C ALA A 50 4.29 -4.84 -5.95
N ALA A 51 4.83 -5.20 -4.80
CA ALA A 51 6.22 -5.59 -4.66
C ALA A 51 6.38 -6.81 -3.75
N TYR A 52 7.40 -7.62 -4.04
CA TYR A 52 7.77 -8.79 -3.26
C TYR A 52 9.28 -8.77 -3.00
N GLN A 53 9.63 -8.97 -1.74
CA GLN A 53 11.00 -9.10 -1.26
C GLN A 53 11.25 -10.57 -0.91
N PRO A 54 12.07 -11.29 -1.69
CA PRO A 54 12.44 -12.66 -1.37
C PRO A 54 13.15 -12.75 -0.01
N GLN A 55 12.90 -13.84 0.71
CA GLN A 55 13.63 -14.19 1.92
C GLN A 55 14.14 -15.64 1.79
N SER A 56 15.33 -15.90 2.32
CA SER A 56 15.91 -17.24 2.25
C SER A 56 15.12 -18.21 3.12
N GLY A 57 14.73 -19.36 2.55
CA GLY A 57 14.09 -20.45 3.29
C GLY A 57 12.64 -20.23 3.73
N GLN A 58 12.02 -19.10 3.40
CA GLN A 58 10.63 -18.78 3.77
C GLN A 58 9.91 -17.96 2.67
N ALA A 59 8.58 -17.91 2.73
CA ALA A 59 7.82 -17.00 1.87
C ALA A 59 8.15 -15.55 2.27
N GLY A 60 8.63 -14.77 1.30
CA GLY A 60 9.11 -13.41 1.49
C GLY A 60 8.03 -12.38 1.78
N VAL A 61 8.41 -11.10 1.86
CA VAL A 61 7.54 -9.99 2.27
C VAL A 61 6.82 -9.40 1.07
N THR A 62 5.54 -9.11 1.23
CA THR A 62 4.70 -8.47 0.20
C THR A 62 4.34 -7.04 0.58
N ALA A 63 4.37 -6.13 -0.39
CA ALA A 63 3.99 -4.73 -0.21
C ALA A 63 3.03 -4.26 -1.32
N ILE A 64 2.08 -3.40 -0.94
CA ILE A 64 1.17 -2.71 -1.83
C ILE A 64 1.44 -1.20 -1.75
N PHE A 65 1.49 -0.55 -2.90
CA PHE A 65 1.64 0.88 -3.04
C PHE A 65 0.44 1.43 -3.82
N GLU A 66 -0.26 2.38 -3.22
CA GLU A 66 -1.41 3.07 -3.80
C GLU A 66 -1.00 4.51 -4.07
N CYS A 67 -1.00 4.91 -5.35
CA CYS A 67 -0.54 6.22 -5.78
C CYS A 67 -1.72 7.17 -5.90
N LYS A 68 -1.65 8.33 -5.24
CA LYS A 68 -2.74 9.31 -5.23
C LYS A 68 -2.19 10.69 -5.52
N GLN A 69 -2.76 11.33 -6.55
CA GLN A 69 -2.29 12.62 -7.06
C GLN A 69 -3.17 13.80 -6.61
N ALA A 70 -4.33 13.52 -6.04
CA ALA A 70 -5.26 14.53 -5.54
C ALA A 70 -5.91 14.09 -4.23
N LEU A 71 -6.24 15.05 -3.36
CA LEU A 71 -6.99 14.78 -2.12
C LEU A 71 -8.37 14.19 -2.41
N ALA A 72 -9.00 14.54 -3.53
CA ALA A 72 -10.26 13.94 -3.98
C ALA A 72 -10.10 12.44 -4.32
N ASP A 73 -8.90 11.94 -4.62
CA ASP A 73 -8.67 10.50 -4.83
C ASP A 73 -8.60 9.72 -3.51
N LEU A 74 -8.33 10.43 -2.41
CA LEU A 74 -8.37 9.91 -1.04
C LEU A 74 -9.78 10.08 -0.47
N ARG A 75 -10.39 11.25 -0.63
CA ARG A 75 -11.66 11.66 0.00
C ARG A 75 -12.87 11.28 -0.87
N ARG A 76 -13.96 10.85 -0.25
CA ARG A 76 -15.25 10.71 -0.94
C ARG A 76 -16.06 12.00 -0.78
N ASP A 77 -16.41 12.64 -1.90
CA ASP A 77 -17.15 13.92 -1.93
C ASP A 77 -18.40 13.93 -1.01
N ASN A 78 -19.17 12.84 -0.97
CA ASN A 78 -20.43 12.78 -0.20
C ASN A 78 -20.25 12.52 1.31
N CYS A 79 -19.03 12.30 1.80
CA CYS A 79 -18.77 11.96 3.21
C CYS A 79 -17.84 12.97 3.91
N CYS A 80 -17.55 14.08 3.23
CA CYS A 80 -16.51 15.04 3.55
C CYS A 80 -17.11 16.35 4.11
N SER A 81 -17.75 16.30 5.29
CA SER A 81 -18.18 17.53 5.97
C SER A 81 -17.04 18.14 6.80
N GLU A 82 -16.94 19.47 6.87
CA GLU A 82 -15.99 20.18 7.76
C GLU A 82 -16.05 19.65 9.20
N ALA A 83 -17.26 19.39 9.71
CA ALA A 83 -17.45 18.80 11.04
C ALA A 83 -16.78 17.42 11.20
N THR A 84 -16.73 16.60 10.14
CA THR A 84 -16.01 15.30 10.15
C THR A 84 -14.50 15.53 10.22
N HIS A 85 -13.97 16.52 9.51
CA HIS A 85 -12.55 16.89 9.57
C HIS A 85 -12.14 17.45 10.93
N GLU A 86 -12.93 18.35 11.51
CA GLU A 86 -12.69 18.89 12.84
C GLU A 86 -12.72 17.78 13.89
N ARG A 87 -13.69 16.86 13.79
CA ARG A 87 -13.76 15.71 14.69
C ARG A 87 -12.55 14.79 14.52
N LEU A 88 -12.15 14.49 13.29
CA LEU A 88 -10.98 13.66 13.02
C LEU A 88 -9.70 14.29 13.56
N ARG A 89 -9.51 15.60 13.36
CA ARG A 89 -8.40 16.37 13.96
C ARG A 89 -8.42 16.32 15.49
N SER A 90 -9.58 16.50 16.11
CA SER A 90 -9.73 16.42 17.58
C SER A 90 -9.38 15.03 18.12
N VAL A 91 -9.87 13.97 17.47
CA VAL A 91 -9.60 12.58 17.86
C VAL A 91 -8.13 12.22 17.62
N SER A 92 -7.49 12.71 16.56
CA SER A 92 -6.04 12.53 16.31
C SER A 92 -5.20 13.12 17.43
N ARG A 93 -5.48 14.37 17.83
CA ARG A 93 -4.78 15.02 18.95
C ARG A 93 -4.94 14.23 20.24
N ARG A 94 -6.14 13.73 20.51
CA ARG A 94 -6.40 12.88 21.69
C ARG A 94 -5.62 11.57 21.63
N ARG A 95 -5.51 10.95 20.46
CA ARG A 95 -4.69 9.75 20.24
C ARG A 95 -3.22 10.03 20.57
N GLU A 96 -2.65 11.10 20.00
CA GLU A 96 -1.24 11.48 20.22
C GLU A 96 -0.92 11.72 21.70
N VAL A 97 -1.81 12.39 22.44
CA VAL A 97 -1.65 12.61 23.89
C VAL A 97 -1.67 11.29 24.66
N LEU A 98 -2.60 10.38 24.33
CA LEU A 98 -2.66 9.07 24.96
C LEU A 98 -1.42 8.24 24.64
N GLU A 99 -0.99 8.18 23.38
CA GLU A 99 0.23 7.47 22.98
C GLU A 99 1.45 8.02 23.72
N LYS A 100 1.59 9.34 23.86
CA LYS A 100 2.69 9.96 24.62
C LYS A 100 2.72 9.46 26.08
N HIS A 101 1.58 9.41 26.76
CA HIS A 101 1.51 8.90 28.12
C HIS A 101 1.75 7.39 28.19
N LEU A 102 1.19 6.62 27.25
CA LEU A 102 1.39 5.17 27.20
C LEU A 102 2.86 4.80 26.99
N ARG A 103 3.63 5.56 26.19
CA ARG A 103 5.07 5.35 26.02
C ARG A 103 5.85 5.48 27.33
N ILE A 104 5.43 6.39 28.21
CA ILE A 104 6.08 6.61 29.52
C ILE A 104 5.77 5.44 30.47
N HIS A 105 4.51 5.00 30.49
CA HIS A 105 4.06 3.94 31.41
C HIS A 105 4.42 2.52 30.95
N TYR A 106 4.55 2.31 29.63
CA TYR A 106 4.78 0.99 29.05
C TYR A 106 5.97 1.00 28.06
N PRO A 107 7.21 1.23 28.55
CA PRO A 107 8.40 1.24 27.70
C PRO A 107 8.70 -0.14 27.07
N THR A 108 8.13 -1.21 27.62
CA THR A 108 8.27 -2.59 27.11
C THR A 108 7.48 -2.86 25.83
N LEU A 109 6.64 -1.93 25.37
CA LEU A 109 5.88 -2.06 24.12
C LEU A 109 6.68 -1.72 22.87
N ARG A 110 7.97 -1.40 23.04
CA ARG A 110 8.91 -1.15 21.95
C ARG A 110 9.06 -2.38 21.06
N THR A 111 9.06 -2.16 19.75
CA THR A 111 9.12 -3.24 18.75
C THR A 111 10.53 -3.70 18.41
N GLY A 112 11.57 -2.94 18.75
CA GLY A 112 12.95 -3.20 18.36
C GLY A 112 13.21 -2.96 16.87
N ASP A 113 12.41 -2.13 16.20
CA ASP A 113 12.50 -1.91 14.75
C ASP A 113 13.54 -0.83 14.36
N SER A 114 14.20 -0.26 15.36
CA SER A 114 15.20 0.79 15.24
C SER A 114 16.41 0.49 16.12
N LEU A 115 17.61 0.79 15.63
CA LEU A 115 18.84 0.73 16.42
C LEU A 115 18.85 1.72 17.59
N PHE A 116 18.08 2.81 17.46
CA PHE A 116 17.96 3.86 18.46
C PHE A 116 16.57 3.80 19.11
N PRO A 117 16.48 3.64 20.45
CA PRO A 117 15.20 3.48 21.15
C PRO A 117 14.21 4.65 21.01
N GLU A 118 14.71 5.87 20.76
CA GLU A 118 13.90 7.06 20.52
C GLU A 118 13.13 7.04 19.20
N TYR A 119 13.58 6.22 18.23
CA TYR A 119 12.93 6.03 16.93
C TYR A 119 12.20 4.69 16.80
N ASP A 120 12.13 3.92 17.90
CA ASP A 120 11.49 2.63 17.93
C ASP A 120 9.96 2.77 17.95
N SER A 121 9.30 1.95 17.14
CA SER A 121 7.84 1.87 17.12
C SER A 121 7.31 1.22 18.41
N HIS A 122 6.03 1.48 18.74
CA HIS A 122 5.41 0.95 19.95
C HIS A 122 4.10 0.22 19.60
N ASP A 123 3.94 -1.01 20.09
CA ASP A 123 2.71 -1.78 19.95
C ASP A 123 1.78 -1.60 21.16
N PHE A 124 0.87 -0.64 21.06
CA PHE A 124 -0.14 -0.38 22.09
C PHE A 124 -1.32 -1.37 22.04
N SER A 125 -1.40 -2.26 21.05
CA SER A 125 -2.49 -3.24 20.96
C SER A 125 -2.38 -4.32 22.04
N ALA A 126 -1.16 -4.63 22.49
CA ALA A 126 -0.88 -5.68 23.47
C ALA A 126 -1.45 -5.41 24.88
N ILE A 127 -1.68 -4.14 25.26
CA ILE A 127 -2.08 -3.78 26.63
C ILE A 127 -3.59 -3.71 26.86
N GLY A 128 -4.41 -3.86 25.81
CA GLY A 128 -5.88 -3.85 25.95
C GLY A 128 -6.47 -2.55 26.55
N HIS A 129 -5.79 -1.40 26.44
CA HIS A 129 -6.17 -0.16 27.12
C HIS A 129 -7.50 0.42 26.60
N HIS A 130 -8.60 0.23 27.35
CA HIS A 130 -9.97 0.54 26.92
C HIS A 130 -10.18 1.96 26.34
N SER A 131 -9.67 2.98 27.03
CA SER A 131 -9.83 4.38 26.59
C SER A 131 -9.11 4.64 25.27
N TYR A 132 -7.95 4.00 25.06
CA TYR A 132 -7.17 4.10 23.83
C TYR A 132 -7.86 3.32 22.71
N SER A 133 -8.30 2.09 22.98
CA SER A 133 -9.08 1.29 22.01
C SER A 133 -10.37 1.98 21.57
N ARG A 134 -11.02 2.77 22.45
CA ARG A 134 -12.19 3.59 22.06
C ARG A 134 -11.80 4.72 21.11
N VAL A 135 -10.70 5.44 21.40
CA VAL A 135 -10.19 6.51 20.53
C VAL A 135 -9.78 5.96 19.17
N LEU A 136 -9.07 4.83 19.12
CA LEU A 136 -8.69 4.18 17.87
C LEU A 136 -9.90 3.76 17.04
N ARG A 137 -10.93 3.16 17.65
CA ARG A 137 -12.15 2.79 16.92
C ARG A 137 -12.85 3.99 16.31
N GLU A 138 -12.97 5.08 17.06
CA GLU A 138 -13.58 6.32 16.56
C GLU A 138 -12.73 6.93 15.42
N PHE A 139 -11.41 6.98 15.60
CA PHE A 139 -10.46 7.48 14.61
C PHE A 139 -10.58 6.70 13.30
N THR A 140 -10.47 5.37 13.35
CA THR A 140 -10.57 4.50 12.17
C THR A 140 -11.94 4.63 11.49
N ALA A 141 -13.03 4.75 12.24
CA ALA A 141 -14.37 4.93 11.66
C ALA A 141 -14.49 6.27 10.91
N LEU A 142 -13.92 7.35 11.45
CA LEU A 142 -13.90 8.66 10.79
C LEU A 142 -13.03 8.65 9.53
N GLN A 143 -11.85 8.01 9.59
CA GLN A 143 -10.98 7.84 8.43
C GLN A 143 -11.65 7.01 7.33
N ASN A 144 -12.32 5.91 7.68
CA ASN A 144 -13.02 5.08 6.69
C ASN A 144 -14.17 5.84 6.02
N ARG A 145 -14.88 6.69 6.77
CA ARG A 145 -15.91 7.58 6.21
C ARG A 145 -15.30 8.57 5.23
N LEU A 146 -14.20 9.22 5.61
CA LEU A 146 -13.48 10.17 4.75
C LEU A 146 -13.00 9.47 3.47
N ASN A 147 -12.38 8.29 3.62
CA ASN A 147 -11.67 7.59 2.55
C ASN A 147 -12.56 6.73 1.63
N GLY A 148 -13.90 6.87 1.73
CA GLY A 148 -14.86 6.09 0.94
C GLY A 148 -14.95 4.60 1.31
N GLY A 149 -14.26 4.18 2.38
CA GLY A 149 -14.61 3.06 3.26
C GLY A 149 -14.60 1.65 2.69
N ARG A 150 -14.03 1.39 1.49
CA ARG A 150 -14.05 0.01 0.97
C ARG A 150 -12.79 -0.51 0.33
N LYS A 151 -11.89 0.32 -0.21
CA LYS A 151 -10.65 -0.23 -0.78
C LYS A 151 -9.63 -0.48 0.32
N PHE A 152 -9.19 0.60 0.98
CA PHE A 152 -8.16 0.54 2.02
C PHE A 152 -8.53 -0.38 3.18
N GLU A 153 -9.78 -0.31 3.66
CA GLU A 153 -10.27 -1.22 4.69
C GLU A 153 -10.28 -2.68 4.23
N CYS A 154 -10.72 -2.95 2.99
CA CYS A 154 -10.80 -4.30 2.45
C CYS A 154 -9.43 -4.94 2.28
N VAL A 155 -8.46 -4.21 1.71
CA VAL A 155 -7.13 -4.78 1.46
C VAL A 155 -6.36 -5.06 2.75
N VAL A 156 -6.58 -4.24 3.80
CA VAL A 156 -6.05 -4.49 5.14
C VAL A 156 -6.80 -5.65 5.82
N ARG A 157 -8.14 -5.64 5.81
CA ARG A 157 -8.97 -6.69 6.43
C ARG A 157 -8.70 -8.08 5.86
N TYR A 158 -8.46 -8.19 4.56
CA TYR A 158 -8.12 -9.46 3.92
C TYR A 158 -6.62 -9.76 3.90
N HIS A 159 -5.82 -8.94 4.59
CA HIS A 159 -4.36 -9.13 4.71
C HIS A 159 -3.70 -9.39 3.35
N CYS A 160 -4.09 -8.61 2.33
CA CYS A 160 -3.67 -8.84 0.94
C CYS A 160 -2.15 -8.72 0.74
N ALA A 161 -1.46 -8.03 1.64
CA ALA A 161 -0.02 -7.89 1.70
C ALA A 161 0.44 -7.74 3.16
N ASN A 162 1.75 -7.80 3.38
CA ASN A 162 2.33 -7.55 4.71
C ASN A 162 2.37 -6.06 5.03
N LEU A 163 2.65 -5.24 4.03
CA LEU A 163 2.85 -3.80 4.18
C LEU A 163 2.02 -3.03 3.14
N PHE A 164 1.50 -1.88 3.55
CA PHE A 164 0.65 -1.02 2.73
C PHE A 164 1.20 0.41 2.75
N PHE A 165 1.39 1.00 1.58
CA PHE A 165 1.93 2.34 1.41
C PHE A 165 1.00 3.21 0.57
N LEU A 166 0.77 4.44 1.02
CA LEU A 166 0.26 5.52 0.18
C LEU A 166 1.45 6.29 -0.39
N VAL A 167 1.40 6.56 -1.70
CA VAL A 167 2.41 7.34 -2.42
C VAL A 167 1.78 8.64 -2.88
N LEU A 168 2.28 9.76 -2.38
CA LEU A 168 1.67 11.08 -2.48
C LEU A 168 2.70 12.14 -2.91
N PRO A 169 2.28 13.19 -3.62
CA PRO A 169 3.00 14.46 -3.61
C PRO A 169 3.11 15.01 -2.17
N ASP A 170 4.22 15.68 -1.85
CA ASP A 170 4.47 16.25 -0.51
C ASP A 170 3.34 17.19 -0.05
N GLU A 171 2.81 17.99 -0.98
CA GLU A 171 1.76 18.98 -0.69
C GLU A 171 0.43 18.34 -0.26
N LEU A 172 0.25 17.04 -0.53
CA LEU A 172 -0.97 16.31 -0.18
C LEU A 172 -0.83 15.51 1.11
N PHE A 173 0.35 15.45 1.71
CA PHE A 173 0.55 14.68 2.93
C PHE A 173 -0.13 15.35 4.13
N CYS A 174 -1.05 14.61 4.73
CA CYS A 174 -1.77 15.04 5.92
C CYS A 174 -1.94 13.84 6.85
N ASP A 175 -1.09 13.72 7.88
CA ASP A 175 -0.94 12.48 8.68
C ASP A 175 -2.28 11.93 9.22
N TRP A 176 -3.17 12.80 9.69
CA TRP A 176 -4.46 12.38 10.28
C TRP A 176 -5.48 11.87 9.24
N GLU A 177 -5.27 12.12 7.94
CA GLU A 177 -6.11 11.59 6.85
C GLU A 177 -5.66 10.21 6.37
N ILE A 178 -4.40 9.85 6.67
CA ILE A 178 -3.78 8.59 6.26
C ILE A 178 -4.35 7.44 7.09
N PRO A 179 -4.98 6.42 6.46
CA PRO A 179 -5.56 5.30 7.19
C PRO A 179 -4.57 4.67 8.17
N LEU A 180 -5.05 4.34 9.37
CA LEU A 180 -4.24 3.65 10.38
C LEU A 180 -3.61 2.37 9.79
N GLY A 181 -2.33 2.14 10.11
CA GLY A 181 -1.56 1.00 9.63
C GLY A 181 -0.88 1.20 8.27
N TRP A 182 -1.24 2.24 7.52
CA TRP A 182 -0.58 2.55 6.26
C TRP A 182 0.70 3.36 6.49
N GLY A 183 1.73 3.02 5.73
CA GLY A 183 2.91 3.85 5.56
C GLY A 183 2.66 4.93 4.51
N VAL A 184 3.51 5.96 4.51
CA VAL A 184 3.42 7.06 3.55
C VAL A 184 4.78 7.33 2.95
N LEU A 185 4.80 7.34 1.63
CA LEU A 185 5.91 7.80 0.81
C LEU A 185 5.53 9.13 0.16
N VAL A 186 6.31 10.17 0.43
CA VAL A 186 6.12 11.50 -0.14
C VAL A 186 7.15 11.76 -1.22
N GLU A 187 6.70 12.38 -2.31
CA GLU A 187 7.57 12.81 -3.39
C GLU A 187 8.37 14.05 -3.00
N GLU A 188 9.69 13.87 -2.95
CA GLU A 188 10.66 14.93 -2.69
C GLU A 188 10.93 15.76 -3.95
N LYS A 189 11.37 17.01 -3.77
CA LYS A 189 11.72 17.92 -4.87
C LYS A 189 12.82 17.38 -5.79
N ASN A 190 13.67 16.50 -5.27
CA ASN A 190 14.74 15.84 -6.04
C ASN A 190 14.24 14.67 -6.92
N GLY A 191 12.93 14.40 -6.93
CA GLY A 191 12.35 13.31 -7.70
C GLY A 191 12.57 11.92 -7.09
N SER A 192 12.72 11.83 -5.77
CA SER A 192 12.76 10.58 -5.01
C SER A 192 11.56 10.46 -4.07
N LEU A 193 11.39 9.30 -3.42
CA LEU A 193 10.39 9.12 -2.37
C LEU A 193 11.06 9.05 -1.00
N ALA A 194 10.55 9.83 -0.05
CA ALA A 194 10.92 9.76 1.36
C ALA A 194 9.84 9.07 2.17
N LEU A 195 10.24 8.25 3.15
CA LEU A 195 9.32 7.61 4.09
C LEU A 195 8.89 8.60 5.17
N ALA A 196 7.73 9.23 4.98
CA ALA A 196 7.16 10.16 5.96
C ALA A 196 6.50 9.44 7.15
N ARG A 197 6.00 8.21 6.94
CA ARG A 197 5.37 7.40 7.98
C ARG A 197 5.63 5.91 7.76
N LYS A 198 6.07 5.21 8.82
CA LYS A 198 6.26 3.75 8.81
C LYS A 198 4.91 3.01 8.69
N PRO A 199 4.80 1.99 7.82
CA PRO A 199 3.63 1.11 7.79
C PRO A 199 3.60 0.17 9.01
N ALA A 200 2.41 -0.32 9.36
CA ALA A 200 2.28 -1.43 10.30
C ALA A 200 2.48 -2.77 9.58
N TRP A 201 3.07 -3.73 10.30
CA TRP A 201 3.18 -5.11 9.83
C TRP A 201 1.83 -5.83 9.93
N HIS A 202 1.42 -6.47 8.85
CA HIS A 202 0.28 -7.38 8.81
C HIS A 202 0.76 -8.79 8.49
N ASP A 203 0.53 -9.73 9.42
CA ASP A 203 0.81 -11.12 9.11
C ASP A 203 -0.20 -11.67 8.10
N ASN A 204 0.28 -12.48 7.16
CA ASN A 204 -0.53 -13.19 6.19
C ASN A 204 0.12 -14.53 5.85
N GLY A 205 -0.69 -15.57 5.67
CA GLY A 205 -0.16 -16.92 5.46
C GLY A 205 0.76 -17.02 4.23
N ALA A 206 1.78 -17.88 4.30
CA ALA A 206 2.77 -18.08 3.23
C ALA A 206 2.12 -18.35 1.86
N GLU A 207 1.01 -19.11 1.84
CA GLU A 207 0.24 -19.40 0.64
C GLU A 207 -0.33 -18.13 -0.02
N THR A 208 -0.83 -17.17 0.78
CA THR A 208 -1.30 -15.88 0.28
C THR A 208 -0.16 -15.05 -0.30
N ARG A 209 1.02 -15.07 0.35
CA ARG A 209 2.22 -14.40 -0.15
C ARG A 209 2.69 -14.96 -1.50
N LEU A 210 2.67 -16.30 -1.64
CA LEU A 210 3.01 -16.97 -2.89
C LEU A 210 1.98 -16.70 -4.00
N ARG A 211 0.68 -16.74 -3.71
CA ARG A 211 -0.36 -16.34 -4.66
C ARG A 211 -0.18 -14.89 -5.12
N PHE A 212 0.18 -13.99 -4.21
CA PHE A 212 0.39 -12.60 -4.58
C PHE A 212 1.64 -12.44 -5.46
N LEU A 213 2.74 -13.14 -5.14
CA LEU A 213 3.93 -13.23 -5.99
C LEU A 213 3.59 -13.72 -7.40
N GLN A 214 2.79 -14.77 -7.54
CA GLN A 214 2.35 -15.27 -8.86
C GLN A 214 1.60 -14.19 -9.65
N ARG A 215 0.77 -13.38 -8.97
CA ARG A 215 0.03 -12.27 -9.61
C ARG A 215 0.92 -11.11 -9.99
N ILE A 216 1.95 -10.79 -9.18
CA ILE A 216 3.00 -9.82 -9.50
C ILE A 216 3.75 -10.29 -10.75
N ALA A 217 4.24 -11.53 -10.76
CA ALA A 217 4.94 -12.11 -11.90
C ALA A 217 4.07 -12.09 -13.17
N SER A 218 2.81 -12.52 -13.06
CA SER A 218 1.86 -12.48 -14.17
C SER A 218 1.61 -11.06 -14.70
N ALA A 219 1.55 -10.05 -13.82
CA ALA A 219 1.41 -8.66 -14.22
C ALA A 219 2.68 -8.12 -14.89
N GLY A 220 3.85 -8.43 -14.34
CA GLY A 220 5.17 -8.12 -14.92
C GLY A 220 5.33 -8.72 -16.31
N THR A 221 5.01 -10.01 -16.50
CA THR A 221 5.04 -10.67 -17.82
C THR A 221 4.11 -9.98 -18.82
N ARG A 222 2.90 -9.58 -18.40
CA ARG A 222 1.99 -8.82 -19.28
C ARG A 222 2.56 -7.45 -19.68
N GLN A 223 3.29 -6.79 -18.79
CA GLN A 223 3.94 -5.51 -19.09
C GLN A 223 5.11 -5.72 -20.05
N PHE A 224 5.95 -6.72 -19.80
CA PHE A 224 7.07 -7.09 -20.67
C PHE A 224 6.59 -7.50 -22.07
N ASN A 225 5.54 -8.31 -22.16
CA ASN A 225 4.93 -8.68 -23.44
C ASN A 225 4.44 -7.45 -24.21
N ARG A 226 3.83 -6.47 -23.53
CA ARG A 226 3.44 -5.20 -24.19
C ARG A 226 4.63 -4.45 -24.75
N ALA A 227 5.74 -4.38 -24.01
CA ALA A 227 6.96 -3.71 -24.46
C ALA A 227 7.59 -4.40 -25.69
N LEU A 228 7.49 -5.73 -25.77
CA LEU A 228 7.95 -6.52 -26.92
C LEU A 228 6.92 -6.63 -28.05
N GLY A 229 5.73 -6.03 -27.92
CA GLY A 229 4.66 -6.16 -28.90
C GLY A 229 3.99 -7.54 -28.95
N ILE A 230 4.27 -8.44 -27.99
CA ILE A 230 3.70 -9.79 -27.93
C ILE A 230 2.20 -9.71 -27.60
N THR A 231 1.37 -10.18 -28.52
CA THR A 231 -0.08 -10.16 -28.40
C THR A 231 -0.65 -11.50 -27.92
N ARG A 232 -1.83 -11.45 -27.31
CA ARG A 232 -2.57 -12.67 -26.95
C ARG A 232 -2.93 -13.51 -28.18
N LYS A 233 -3.13 -12.87 -29.35
CA LYS A 233 -3.46 -13.58 -30.59
C LYS A 233 -2.31 -14.49 -31.01
N GLU A 234 -1.08 -13.98 -30.99
CA GLU A 234 0.12 -14.76 -31.31
C GLU A 234 0.31 -15.92 -30.32
N ILE A 235 0.15 -15.68 -29.02
CA ILE A 235 0.25 -16.74 -28.00
C ILE A 235 -0.79 -17.85 -28.24
N VAL A 236 -2.05 -17.49 -28.54
CA VAL A 236 -3.12 -18.46 -28.81
C VAL A 236 -2.84 -19.24 -30.10
N SER A 237 -2.34 -18.57 -31.16
CA SER A 237 -1.96 -19.24 -32.40
C SER A 237 -0.82 -20.23 -32.18
N ALA A 238 0.23 -19.83 -31.44
CA ALA A 238 1.35 -20.70 -31.11
C ALA A 238 0.92 -21.92 -30.27
N ALA A 239 0.05 -21.72 -29.27
CA ALA A 239 -0.47 -22.80 -28.44
C ALA A 239 -1.32 -23.81 -29.24
N LYS A 240 -2.15 -23.31 -30.17
CA LYS A 240 -2.93 -24.16 -31.08
C LYS A 240 -2.03 -25.00 -31.98
N LEU A 241 -0.98 -24.40 -32.55
CA LEU A 241 0.01 -25.12 -33.37
C LEU A 241 0.75 -26.20 -32.56
N ALA A 242 1.02 -25.94 -31.27
CA ALA A 242 1.67 -26.88 -30.37
C ALA A 242 0.72 -27.93 -29.76
N GLY A 243 -0.59 -27.86 -30.01
CA GLY A 243 -1.58 -28.76 -29.39
C GLY A 243 -1.76 -28.56 -27.88
N VAL A 244 -1.37 -27.41 -27.33
CA VAL A 244 -1.41 -27.13 -25.88
C VAL A 244 -2.66 -26.31 -25.51
N ALA A 245 -3.38 -26.76 -24.49
CA ALA A 245 -4.48 -25.99 -23.90
C ALA A 245 -3.92 -24.85 -23.03
N LEU A 246 -4.35 -23.61 -23.30
CA LEU A 246 -3.99 -22.47 -22.46
C LEU A 246 -4.83 -22.46 -21.17
N PRO A 247 -4.23 -22.18 -20.00
CA PRO A 247 -4.98 -22.05 -18.75
C PRO A 247 -6.01 -20.89 -18.84
N GLY A 248 -7.12 -21.06 -18.10
CA GLY A 248 -8.21 -20.08 -18.00
C GLY A 248 -7.72 -18.71 -17.49
N ARG A 249 -8.51 -17.66 -17.75
CA ARG A 249 -8.22 -16.33 -17.19
C ARG A 249 -8.63 -16.31 -15.71
N ASP A 250 -7.69 -15.98 -14.84
CA ASP A 250 -7.96 -15.48 -13.47
C ASP A 250 -8.19 -13.96 -13.47
#